data_AF-A0A939W4H6-F1
#
_entry.id   AF-A0A939W4H6-F1
#
_cell.length_a   1.000
_cell.length_b   1.000
_cell.length_c   1.000
_cell.angle_alpha   90.00
_cell.angle_beta   90.00
_cell.angle_gamma   90.00
#
_symmetry.space_group_name_H-M   'P 1'
#
loop_
_entity.id
_entity.type
_entity.pdbx_description
1 polymer ?
#
loop_
_entity_poly.entity_id
_entity_poly.type
_entity_poly.pdbx_seq_one_letter_code
_entity_poly.pdbx_strand_id
1 'polypeptide(L)'
;QPGDDGSSLLPDLRLSPRPQQGVASHFQNVLASLGAQAPLDLMDIPVVFSLDAISEDIRRTLGDTLSSLCEMVHLYDADILLVTGRPSAWKGVIQTILAKTPLTPDRVVAMRSYHVGSWYPCADTFGCIADPKSTVVVGAILCALSSGYLEGINFDASHMHPSSTARFVGELNLQGQLEKDKIWFTVDNDGTVSPEEREITYHSPITIGYRQLAVDRWPASRYYKLDFVDKKANASGPFAVRIKLNKDSGRMALAEGGEAPQTEGEINILEVNRIAQGGERMPLRPTAMTATLQTLPSLEGYWLDSGIIVSEG
;
A
#
# COMPACT_ATOMS: atom_id res chain seq x y z
N GLN A 1 -4.26 13.91 49.26
CA GLN A 1 -4.56 14.98 48.27
C GLN A 1 -3.29 15.78 48.05
N PRO A 2 -2.60 15.59 46.93
CA PRO A 2 -1.73 16.61 46.36
C PRO A 2 -2.49 17.37 45.28
N GLY A 3 -2.32 18.70 45.27
CA GLY A 3 -2.90 19.62 44.31
C GLY A 3 -2.34 19.37 42.91
N ASP A 4 -3.27 19.27 41.97
CA ASP A 4 -3.06 19.19 40.53
C ASP A 4 -2.68 20.59 40.03
N ASP A 5 -1.40 20.95 40.12
CA ASP A 5 -0.87 22.12 39.41
C ASP A 5 -0.74 21.74 37.94
N GLY A 6 -1.86 21.82 37.23
CA GLY A 6 -1.94 21.81 35.78
C GLY A 6 -1.24 23.04 35.21
N SER A 7 0.09 23.03 35.20
CA SER A 7 0.89 23.97 34.41
C SER A 7 0.64 23.63 32.94
N SER A 8 -0.37 24.26 32.37
CA SER A 8 -0.58 24.29 30.93
C SER A 8 0.70 24.82 30.29
N LEU A 9 1.32 23.99 29.45
CA LEU A 9 2.33 24.44 28.49
C LEU A 9 1.60 25.31 27.47
N LEU A 10 1.23 26.54 27.86
CA LEU A 10 0.80 27.55 26.92
C LEU A 10 2.05 27.92 26.09
N PRO A 11 2.07 27.63 24.78
CA PRO A 11 3.18 28.06 23.94
C PRO A 11 3.27 29.58 24.01
N ASP A 12 4.50 30.09 24.06
CA ASP A 12 4.78 31.52 24.11
C ASP A 12 4.21 32.19 22.84
N LEU A 13 2.99 32.73 22.92
CA LEU A 13 2.20 33.26 21.80
C LEU A 13 2.88 34.42 21.04
N ARG A 14 4.04 34.88 21.53
CA ARG A 14 4.83 35.99 20.97
C ARG A 14 5.70 35.60 19.77
N LEU A 15 5.85 34.30 19.47
CA LEU A 15 6.72 33.80 18.38
C LEU A 15 5.97 33.30 17.14
N SER A 16 4.64 33.30 17.15
CA SER A 16 3.87 32.84 16.00
C SER A 16 3.89 33.89 14.88
N PRO A 17 4.31 33.54 13.65
CA PRO A 17 4.31 34.47 12.53
C PRO A 17 2.89 34.98 12.27
N ARG A 18 2.72 36.30 12.23
CA ARG A 18 1.42 36.91 11.90
C ARG A 18 1.14 36.75 10.40
N PRO A 19 -0.13 36.52 10.01
CA PRO A 19 -0.50 36.49 8.60
C PRO A 19 -0.19 37.83 7.93
N GLN A 20 0.07 37.80 6.62
CA GLN A 20 0.23 39.02 5.84
C GLN A 20 -1.05 39.86 5.92
N GLN A 21 -0.90 41.19 5.97
CA GLN A 21 -2.01 42.12 6.19
C GLN A 21 -3.14 41.96 5.17
N GLY A 22 -2.82 41.70 3.89
CA GLY A 22 -3.83 41.44 2.85
C GLY A 22 -4.68 40.19 3.09
N VAL A 23 -4.10 39.14 3.68
CA VAL A 23 -4.83 37.91 4.05
C VAL A 23 -5.77 38.19 5.20
N ALA A 24 -5.30 38.90 6.24
CA ALA A 24 -6.13 39.29 7.38
C ALA A 24 -7.31 40.17 6.94
N SER A 25 -7.08 41.16 6.07
CA SER A 25 -8.14 42.03 5.52
C SER A 25 -9.14 41.26 4.66
N HIS A 26 -8.69 40.28 3.86
CA HIS A 26 -9.58 39.44 3.07
C HIS A 26 -10.54 38.64 3.96
N PHE A 27 -10.03 37.96 4.99
CA PHE A 27 -10.87 37.21 5.92
C PHE A 27 -11.83 38.12 6.70
N GLN A 28 -11.39 39.31 7.11
CA GLN A 28 -12.26 40.27 7.78
C GLN A 28 -13.43 40.70 6.88
N ASN A 29 -13.17 40.93 5.58
CA ASN A 29 -14.21 41.27 4.61
C ASN A 29 -15.20 40.12 4.39
N VAL A 30 -14.72 38.86 4.40
CA VAL A 30 -15.58 37.66 4.33
C VAL A 30 -16.45 37.53 5.58
N LEU A 31 -15.88 37.73 6.78
CA LEU A 31 -16.65 37.70 8.02
C LEU A 31 -17.72 38.81 8.07
N ALA A 32 -17.38 40.00 7.56
CA ALA A 32 -18.32 41.12 7.44
C ALA A 32 -19.46 40.82 6.44
N SER A 33 -19.17 40.20 5.30
CA SER A 33 -20.20 39.84 4.31
C SER A 33 -21.15 38.73 4.79
N LEU A 34 -20.71 37.90 5.74
CA LEU A 34 -21.51 36.87 6.41
C LEU A 34 -22.33 37.41 7.60
N GLY A 35 -22.25 38.72 7.89
CA GLY A 35 -23.08 39.38 8.90
C GLY A 35 -22.58 39.29 10.34
N ALA A 36 -21.27 39.11 10.56
CA ALA A 36 -20.70 39.16 11.91
C ALA A 36 -20.89 40.56 12.54
N GLN A 37 -21.64 40.65 13.65
CA GLN A 37 -22.05 41.93 14.28
C GLN A 37 -21.10 42.44 15.39
N ALA A 38 -20.04 41.72 15.72
CA ALA A 38 -19.08 42.07 16.76
C ALA A 38 -17.65 42.15 16.18
N PRO A 39 -16.69 42.80 16.85
CA PRO A 39 -15.29 42.75 16.46
C PRO A 39 -14.76 41.33 16.73
N LEU A 40 -15.03 40.40 15.80
CA LEU A 40 -14.42 39.08 15.76
C LEU A 40 -13.04 39.25 15.14
N ASP A 41 -11.99 39.29 15.97
CA ASP A 41 -10.62 39.14 15.50
C ASP A 41 -10.33 37.64 15.36
N LEU A 42 -10.00 37.20 14.15
CA LEU A 42 -9.60 35.82 13.87
C LEU A 42 -8.42 35.38 14.75
N MET A 43 -7.53 36.32 15.10
CA MET A 43 -6.36 36.06 15.93
C MET A 43 -6.71 35.81 17.40
N ASP A 44 -7.90 36.23 17.84
CA ASP A 44 -8.39 36.03 19.20
C ASP A 44 -9.24 34.75 19.34
N ILE A 45 -9.48 34.02 18.24
CA ILE A 45 -10.22 32.75 18.28
C ILE A 45 -9.28 31.63 18.75
N PRO A 46 -9.47 31.06 19.95
CA PRO A 46 -8.63 29.96 20.40
C PRO A 46 -8.95 28.71 19.59
N VAL A 47 -7.93 28.13 18.94
CA VAL A 47 -8.05 26.80 18.35
C VAL A 47 -7.78 25.77 19.43
N VAL A 48 -8.84 25.10 19.88
CA VAL A 48 -8.76 24.06 20.92
C VAL A 48 -8.60 22.71 20.26
N PHE A 49 -7.58 21.96 20.68
CA PHE A 49 -7.36 20.58 20.26
C PHE A 49 -7.43 19.66 21.46
N SER A 50 -8.10 18.52 21.31
CA SER A 50 -8.03 17.41 22.28
C SER A 50 -7.11 16.33 21.73
N LEU A 51 -6.07 15.99 22.48
CA LEU A 51 -5.17 14.90 22.12
C LEU A 51 -5.89 13.55 22.07
N ASP A 52 -6.92 13.37 22.91
CA ASP A 52 -7.73 12.17 22.93
C ASP A 52 -8.61 12.08 21.68
N ALA A 53 -9.22 13.20 21.26
CA ALA A 53 -9.99 13.27 20.03
C ALA A 53 -9.11 12.99 18.80
N ILE A 54 -7.92 13.61 18.74
CA ILE A 54 -6.93 13.33 17.69
C ILE A 54 -6.53 11.85 17.69
N SER A 55 -6.31 11.25 18.86
CA SER A 55 -5.95 9.84 18.95
C SER A 55 -7.08 8.91 18.52
N GLU A 56 -8.34 9.26 18.79
CA GLU A 56 -9.51 8.53 18.29
C GLU A 56 -9.63 8.66 16.77
N ASP A 57 -9.42 9.86 16.22
CA ASP A 57 -9.42 10.09 14.78
C ASP A 57 -8.33 9.26 14.08
N ILE A 58 -7.11 9.23 14.63
CA ILE A 58 -6.04 8.37 14.11
C ILE A 58 -6.45 6.90 14.14
N ARG A 59 -7.06 6.43 15.24
CA ARG A 59 -7.55 5.05 15.37
C ARG A 59 -8.63 4.73 14.35
N ARG A 60 -9.59 5.64 14.16
CA ARG A 60 -10.68 5.49 13.19
C ARG A 60 -10.19 5.46 11.76
N THR A 61 -9.21 6.31 11.41
CA THR A 61 -8.70 6.41 10.04
C THR A 61 -7.69 5.29 9.71
N LEU A 62 -6.80 4.93 10.64
CA LEU A 62 -5.72 3.97 10.37
C LEU A 62 -5.96 2.58 10.95
N GLY A 63 -6.99 2.39 11.77
CA GLY A 63 -7.21 1.17 12.54
C GLY A 63 -7.31 -0.09 11.69
N ASP A 64 -8.07 -0.05 10.61
CA ASP A 64 -8.27 -1.20 9.72
C ASP A 64 -7.00 -1.56 8.95
N THR A 65 -6.30 -0.54 8.44
CA THR A 65 -4.99 -0.71 7.80
C THR A 65 -3.98 -1.30 8.77
N LEU A 66 -3.85 -0.74 9.98
CA LEU A 66 -2.94 -1.25 11.02
C LEU A 66 -3.33 -2.67 11.45
N SER A 67 -4.61 -2.99 11.52
CA SER A 67 -5.10 -4.33 11.84
C SER A 67 -4.67 -5.33 10.77
N SER A 68 -4.81 -4.97 9.49
CA SER A 68 -4.33 -5.78 8.36
C SER A 68 -2.81 -5.97 8.42
N LEU A 69 -2.04 -4.90 8.68
CA LEU A 69 -0.59 -5.01 8.83
C LEU A 69 -0.19 -5.92 10.01
N CYS A 70 -0.87 -5.82 11.15
CA CYS A 70 -0.64 -6.70 12.31
C CYS A 70 -0.95 -8.16 12.00
N GLU A 71 -1.93 -8.43 11.14
CA GLU A 71 -2.22 -9.78 10.67
C GLU A 71 -1.05 -10.36 9.86
N MET A 72 -0.39 -9.56 9.01
CA MET A 72 0.81 -10.01 8.29
C MET A 72 1.92 -10.45 9.24
N VAL A 73 2.14 -9.70 10.31
CA VAL A 73 3.16 -10.01 11.32
C VAL A 73 2.91 -11.40 11.92
N HIS A 74 1.65 -11.73 12.18
CA HIS A 74 1.26 -13.06 12.67
C HIS A 74 1.36 -14.14 11.59
N LEU A 75 0.91 -13.87 10.36
CA LEU A 75 0.92 -14.84 9.26
C LEU A 75 2.33 -15.25 8.83
N TYR A 76 3.29 -14.34 8.91
CA TYR A 76 4.70 -14.60 8.63
C TYR A 76 5.49 -15.09 9.85
N ASP A 77 4.84 -15.24 11.02
CA ASP A 77 5.47 -15.66 12.28
C ASP A 77 6.70 -14.81 12.62
N ALA A 78 6.56 -13.48 12.50
CA ALA A 78 7.69 -12.56 12.69
C ALA A 78 8.15 -12.54 14.15
N ASP A 79 9.46 -12.53 14.39
CA ASP A 79 10.00 -12.48 15.75
C ASP A 79 9.99 -11.08 16.36
N ILE A 80 10.22 -10.04 15.55
CA ILE A 80 10.36 -8.64 15.96
C ILE A 80 9.62 -7.76 14.96
N LEU A 81 8.87 -6.77 15.47
CA LEU A 81 8.22 -5.75 14.66
C LEU A 81 8.89 -4.40 14.88
N LEU A 82 9.57 -3.89 13.86
CA LEU A 82 10.11 -2.53 13.84
C LEU A 82 9.06 -1.56 13.29
N VAL A 83 8.70 -0.54 14.06
CA VAL A 83 7.72 0.48 13.63
C VAL A 83 8.45 1.78 13.31
N THR A 84 8.43 2.17 12.03
CA THR A 84 9.15 3.35 11.51
C THR A 84 8.25 4.28 10.68
N GLY A 85 8.80 5.41 10.23
CA GLY A 85 8.12 6.47 9.48
C GLY A 85 7.42 7.47 10.40
N ARG A 86 7.23 8.71 9.95
CA ARG A 86 6.68 9.79 10.79
C ARG A 86 5.33 9.46 11.46
N PRO A 87 4.36 8.80 10.78
CA PRO A 87 3.11 8.44 11.42
C PRO A 87 3.27 7.48 12.61
N SER A 88 4.33 6.65 12.64
CA SER A 88 4.61 5.76 13.78
C SER A 88 4.92 6.50 15.09
N ALA A 89 5.29 7.78 15.01
CA ALA A 89 5.53 8.60 16.19
C ALA A 89 4.22 9.02 16.90
N TRP A 90 3.07 8.84 16.25
CA TRP A 90 1.78 9.13 16.86
C TRP A 90 1.41 8.06 17.88
N LYS A 91 1.06 8.48 19.09
CA LYS A 91 0.65 7.58 20.18
C LYS A 91 -0.50 6.66 19.74
N GLY A 92 -1.48 7.19 19.01
CA GLY A 92 -2.60 6.41 18.48
C GLY A 92 -2.16 5.23 17.61
N VAL A 93 -1.09 5.35 16.83
CA VAL A 93 -0.58 4.26 15.98
C VAL A 93 0.04 3.16 16.84
N ILE A 94 0.99 3.50 17.72
CA ILE A 94 1.66 2.51 18.59
C ILE A 94 0.66 1.84 19.53
N GLN A 95 -0.25 2.60 20.14
CA GLN A 95 -1.29 2.04 21.00
C GLN A 95 -2.20 1.08 20.24
N THR A 96 -2.54 1.39 18.98
CA THR A 96 -3.33 0.48 18.15
C THR A 96 -2.59 -0.82 17.88
N ILE A 97 -1.31 -0.74 17.50
CA ILE A 97 -0.48 -1.94 17.25
C ILE A 97 -0.38 -2.79 18.52
N LEU A 98 -0.06 -2.17 19.66
CA LEU A 98 0.04 -2.88 20.94
C LEU A 98 -1.30 -3.49 21.37
N ALA A 99 -2.42 -2.81 21.14
CA ALA A 99 -3.76 -3.32 21.44
C ALA A 99 -4.17 -4.50 20.54
N LYS A 100 -3.64 -4.56 19.31
CA LYS A 100 -3.82 -5.69 18.37
C LYS A 100 -2.91 -6.87 18.69
N THR A 101 -1.91 -6.67 19.57
CA THR A 101 -0.97 -7.69 20.05
C THR A 101 -0.44 -8.63 18.94
N PRO A 102 0.12 -8.10 17.83
CA PRO A 102 0.71 -8.97 16.81
C PRO A 102 1.90 -9.77 17.38
N LEU A 103 2.57 -9.20 18.38
CA LEU A 103 3.67 -9.78 19.15
C LEU A 103 3.57 -9.33 20.61
N THR A 104 4.40 -9.92 21.49
CA THR A 104 4.55 -9.42 22.87
C THR A 104 5.13 -8.00 22.85
N PRO A 105 4.77 -7.12 23.80
CA PRO A 105 5.16 -5.70 23.76
C PRO A 105 6.68 -5.45 23.68
N ASP A 106 7.49 -6.32 24.27
CA ASP A 106 8.97 -6.27 24.22
C ASP A 106 9.54 -6.55 22.82
N ARG A 107 8.76 -7.15 21.93
CA ARG A 107 9.12 -7.46 20.54
C ARG A 107 8.60 -6.41 19.54
N VAL A 108 7.83 -5.43 20.00
CA VAL A 108 7.37 -4.30 19.18
C VAL A 108 8.24 -3.08 19.46
N VAL A 109 9.18 -2.79 18.56
CA VAL A 109 10.17 -1.72 18.74
C VAL A 109 9.75 -0.50 17.91
N ALA A 110 9.29 0.54 18.60
CA ALA A 110 9.09 1.85 17.98
C ALA A 110 10.44 2.53 17.74
N MET A 111 10.74 2.88 16.49
CA MET A 111 12.01 3.55 16.17
C MET A 111 12.06 4.97 16.72
N ARG A 112 10.92 5.63 16.94
CA ARG A 112 10.85 6.91 17.65
C ARG A 112 11.37 6.71 19.08
N SER A 113 12.37 7.47 19.47
CA SER A 113 13.01 7.41 20.80
C SER A 113 13.78 6.13 21.10
N TYR A 114 14.08 5.30 20.09
CA TYR A 114 14.98 4.16 20.26
C TYR A 114 16.43 4.63 20.48
N HIS A 115 17.08 4.14 21.54
CA HIS A 115 18.43 4.56 21.92
C HIS A 115 19.48 3.89 21.04
N VAL A 116 20.18 4.69 20.25
CA VAL A 116 21.22 4.26 19.30
C VAL A 116 22.60 4.77 19.68
N GLY A 117 22.71 5.76 20.57
CA GLY A 117 23.97 6.40 20.94
C GLY A 117 24.45 7.42 19.89
N SER A 118 25.72 7.80 19.98
CA SER A 118 26.28 8.95 19.25
C SER A 118 26.65 8.67 17.79
N TRP A 119 26.62 7.41 17.33
CA TRP A 119 26.99 7.07 15.95
C TRP A 119 25.89 7.44 14.94
N TYR A 120 24.63 7.54 15.40
CA TYR A 120 23.50 7.77 14.52
C TYR A 120 23.37 9.26 14.17
N PRO A 121 23.48 9.66 12.90
CA PRO A 121 23.63 11.07 12.52
C PRO A 121 22.47 11.99 12.91
N CYS A 122 21.26 11.44 13.07
CA CYS A 122 20.04 12.20 13.38
C CYS A 122 19.50 11.89 14.79
N ALA A 123 20.39 11.50 15.72
CA ALA A 123 20.02 11.27 17.11
C ALA A 123 19.76 12.61 17.82
N ASP A 124 18.87 12.59 18.82
CA ASP A 124 18.69 13.71 19.73
C ASP A 124 19.84 13.79 20.76
N THR A 125 19.77 14.77 21.65
CA THR A 125 20.77 14.98 22.70
C THR A 125 20.89 13.82 23.69
N PHE A 126 19.93 12.90 23.72
CA PHE A 126 19.93 11.71 24.57
C PHE A 126 20.42 10.47 23.82
N GLY A 127 20.86 10.61 22.56
CA GLY A 127 21.31 9.48 21.74
C GLY A 127 20.15 8.64 21.20
N CYS A 128 18.93 9.17 21.17
CA CYS A 128 17.75 8.48 20.68
C CYS A 128 17.36 8.96 19.28
N ILE A 129 16.73 8.10 18.48
CA ILE A 129 16.25 8.48 17.15
C ILE A 129 15.09 9.47 17.28
N ALA A 130 15.30 10.70 16.81
CA ALA A 130 14.30 11.77 16.87
C ALA A 130 13.21 11.61 15.80
N ASP A 131 13.56 11.64 14.51
CA ASP A 131 12.61 11.37 13.42
C ASP A 131 12.76 9.91 12.98
N PRO A 132 11.77 9.02 13.23
CA PRO A 132 11.84 7.63 12.78
C PRO A 132 11.97 7.53 11.25
N LYS A 133 11.60 8.55 10.46
CA LYS A 133 11.84 8.55 9.00
C LYS A 133 13.33 8.56 8.65
N SER A 134 14.20 9.05 9.53
CA SER A 134 15.65 9.05 9.30
C SER A 134 16.23 7.64 9.19
N THR A 135 15.55 6.60 9.72
CA THR A 135 16.05 5.22 9.68
C THR A 135 16.19 4.69 8.27
N VAL A 136 15.34 5.14 7.35
CA VAL A 136 15.41 4.76 5.93
C VAL A 136 16.67 5.32 5.28
N VAL A 137 16.99 6.59 5.54
CA VAL A 137 18.18 7.25 4.98
C VAL A 137 19.45 6.66 5.57
N VAL A 138 19.48 6.44 6.89
CA VAL A 138 20.63 5.81 7.55
C VAL A 138 20.81 4.37 7.08
N GLY A 139 19.72 3.60 6.91
CA GLY A 139 19.76 2.26 6.33
C GLY A 139 20.36 2.25 4.91
N ALA A 140 19.98 3.22 4.07
CA ALA A 140 20.56 3.36 2.73
C ALA A 140 22.06 3.70 2.76
N ILE A 141 22.51 4.55 3.70
CA ILE A 141 23.93 4.85 3.89
C ILE A 141 24.69 3.60 4.35
N LEU A 142 24.16 2.85 5.32
CA LEU A 142 24.77 1.60 5.78
C LEU A 142 24.91 0.60 4.65
N CYS A 143 23.88 0.48 3.81
CA CYS A 143 23.89 -0.36 2.62
C CYS A 143 24.94 0.09 1.57
N ALA A 144 25.14 1.39 1.39
CA ALA A 144 26.13 1.90 0.44
C ALA A 144 27.58 1.69 0.95
N LEU A 145 27.78 1.74 2.28
CA LEU A 145 29.09 1.59 2.92
C LEU A 145 29.44 0.14 3.24
N SER A 146 28.49 -0.79 3.19
CA SER A 146 28.73 -2.19 3.55
C SER A 146 29.70 -2.93 2.64
N SER A 147 29.99 -2.39 1.45
CA SER A 147 31.01 -2.87 0.51
C SER A 147 32.45 -2.56 0.96
N GLY A 148 32.76 -2.79 2.24
CA GLY A 148 34.12 -2.72 2.80
C GLY A 148 34.47 -1.46 3.59
N TYR A 149 33.55 -0.50 3.76
CA TYR A 149 33.80 0.73 4.51
C TYR A 149 33.33 0.68 5.98
N LEU A 150 32.64 -0.39 6.38
CA LEU A 150 32.16 -0.59 7.75
C LEU A 150 32.85 -1.79 8.40
N GLU A 151 33.44 -1.56 9.57
CA GLU A 151 34.01 -2.63 10.39
C GLU A 151 32.87 -3.40 11.09
N GLY A 152 32.92 -4.74 11.06
CA GLY A 152 31.94 -5.60 11.71
C GLY A 152 30.59 -5.75 11.01
N ILE A 153 30.38 -5.07 9.86
CA ILE A 153 29.18 -5.21 9.02
C ILE A 153 29.63 -5.61 7.61
N ASN A 154 29.30 -6.83 7.20
CA ASN A 154 29.45 -7.27 5.82
C ASN A 154 28.06 -7.57 5.26
N PHE A 155 27.64 -6.76 4.30
CA PHE A 155 26.33 -6.87 3.67
C PHE A 155 26.48 -6.63 2.18
N ASP A 156 26.07 -7.61 1.37
CA ASP A 156 26.13 -7.53 -0.08
C ASP A 156 24.85 -6.91 -0.64
N ALA A 157 24.91 -5.62 -0.91
CA ALA A 157 23.81 -4.86 -1.47
C ALA A 157 23.45 -5.28 -2.90
N SER A 158 24.36 -5.94 -3.63
CA SER A 158 24.14 -6.30 -5.05
C SER A 158 23.03 -7.35 -5.23
N HIS A 159 22.73 -8.11 -4.18
CA HIS A 159 21.64 -9.09 -4.16
C HIS A 159 20.28 -8.49 -3.77
N MET A 160 20.20 -7.21 -3.43
CA MET A 160 18.92 -6.57 -3.16
C MET A 160 18.24 -6.12 -4.45
N HIS A 161 17.29 -6.91 -4.91
CA HIS A 161 16.41 -6.54 -6.02
C HIS A 161 14.94 -6.51 -5.56
N PRO A 162 14.12 -5.57 -6.05
CA PRO A 162 12.69 -5.64 -5.87
C PRO A 162 12.14 -6.91 -6.54
N SER A 163 11.44 -7.74 -5.77
CA SER A 163 10.71 -8.89 -6.29
C SER A 163 9.22 -8.58 -6.31
N SER A 164 8.51 -9.14 -7.30
CA SER A 164 7.06 -8.97 -7.40
C SER A 164 6.38 -9.49 -6.14
N THR A 165 5.40 -8.77 -5.60
CA THR A 165 4.64 -9.24 -4.42
C THR A 165 3.41 -10.06 -4.80
N ALA A 166 3.09 -10.18 -6.10
CA ALA A 166 1.97 -10.99 -6.57
C ALA A 166 2.23 -12.48 -6.35
N ARG A 167 1.67 -13.04 -5.27
CA ARG A 167 1.80 -14.46 -4.88
C ARG A 167 0.62 -15.30 -5.33
N PHE A 168 -0.59 -14.77 -5.25
CA PHE A 168 -1.82 -15.44 -5.68
C PHE A 168 -2.52 -14.59 -6.71
N VAL A 169 -2.84 -15.14 -7.87
CA VAL A 169 -3.48 -14.43 -8.99
C VAL A 169 -4.76 -15.15 -9.39
N GLY A 170 -5.85 -14.42 -9.60
CA GLY A 170 -7.13 -15.02 -9.97
C GLY A 170 -8.27 -14.04 -10.15
N GLU A 171 -9.49 -14.56 -10.19
CA GLU A 171 -10.72 -13.78 -10.38
C GLU A 171 -11.11 -13.02 -9.12
N LEU A 172 -11.34 -11.72 -9.27
CA LEU A 172 -11.91 -10.89 -8.21
C LEU A 172 -13.44 -10.99 -8.22
N ASN A 173 -14.03 -11.04 -7.03
CA ASN A 173 -15.47 -10.86 -6.87
C ASN A 173 -15.86 -9.37 -7.07
N LEU A 174 -17.16 -9.09 -7.00
CA LEU A 174 -17.70 -7.73 -7.18
C LEU A 174 -17.20 -6.73 -6.12
N GLN A 175 -16.79 -7.23 -4.96
CA GLN A 175 -16.22 -6.46 -3.85
C GLN A 175 -14.69 -6.29 -3.98
N GLY A 176 -14.07 -6.80 -5.04
CA GLY A 176 -12.63 -6.71 -5.27
C GLY A 176 -11.79 -7.68 -4.42
N GLN A 177 -12.40 -8.69 -3.80
CA GLN A 177 -11.68 -9.71 -3.04
C GLN A 177 -11.32 -10.91 -3.93
N LEU A 178 -10.18 -11.54 -3.64
CA LEU A 178 -9.72 -12.75 -4.30
C LEU A 178 -9.93 -13.95 -3.38
N GLU A 179 -11.05 -14.64 -3.52
CA GLU A 179 -11.40 -15.82 -2.72
C GLU A 179 -10.49 -17.03 -3.04
N LYS A 180 -10.32 -17.95 -2.09
CA LYS A 180 -9.38 -19.07 -2.21
C LYS A 180 -9.64 -19.98 -3.41
N ASP A 181 -10.90 -20.25 -3.71
CA ASP A 181 -11.35 -21.09 -4.83
C ASP A 181 -11.25 -20.38 -6.20
N LYS A 182 -11.11 -19.06 -6.18
CA LYS A 182 -10.93 -18.21 -7.36
C LYS A 182 -9.46 -17.94 -7.71
N ILE A 183 -8.52 -18.46 -6.92
CA ILE A 183 -7.09 -18.44 -7.25
C ILE A 183 -6.84 -19.35 -8.46
N TRP A 184 -6.24 -18.78 -9.50
CA TRP A 184 -5.87 -19.51 -10.71
C TRP A 184 -4.41 -19.90 -10.73
N PHE A 185 -3.55 -19.04 -10.20
CA PHE A 185 -2.09 -19.19 -10.19
C PHE A 185 -1.51 -18.85 -8.82
N THR A 186 -0.51 -19.61 -8.40
CA THR A 186 0.38 -19.31 -7.29
C THR A 186 1.78 -19.05 -7.83
N VAL A 187 2.45 -18.03 -7.31
CA VAL A 187 3.79 -17.60 -7.70
C VAL A 187 4.73 -17.80 -6.52
N ASP A 188 5.74 -18.65 -6.70
CA ASP A 188 6.79 -18.92 -5.72
C ASP A 188 7.86 -17.81 -5.72
N ASN A 189 8.66 -17.74 -4.66
CA ASN A 189 9.64 -16.65 -4.46
C ASN A 189 10.67 -16.54 -5.59
N ASP A 190 10.98 -17.65 -6.25
CA ASP A 190 11.84 -17.73 -7.43
C ASP A 190 11.16 -17.30 -8.73
N GLY A 191 9.86 -16.98 -8.69
CA GLY A 191 9.04 -16.61 -9.84
C GLY A 191 8.33 -17.78 -10.53
N THR A 192 8.49 -19.01 -10.03
CA THR A 192 7.81 -20.18 -10.59
C THR A 192 6.30 -20.03 -10.44
N VAL A 193 5.57 -20.30 -11.53
CA VAL A 193 4.10 -20.19 -11.59
C VAL A 193 3.49 -21.59 -11.59
N SER A 194 2.54 -21.83 -10.69
CA SER A 194 1.82 -23.10 -10.59
C SER A 194 0.30 -22.89 -10.47
N PRO A 195 -0.52 -23.60 -11.26
CA PRO A 195 -0.15 -24.41 -12.43
C PRO A 195 0.39 -23.55 -13.58
N GLU A 196 1.06 -24.16 -14.57
CA GLU A 196 1.59 -23.42 -15.74
C GLU A 196 0.47 -22.84 -16.62
N GLU A 197 -0.63 -23.57 -16.78
CA GLU A 197 -1.80 -23.17 -17.55
C GLU A 197 -3.08 -23.43 -16.75
N ARG A 198 -4.11 -22.61 -16.99
CA ARG A 198 -5.42 -22.75 -16.37
C ARG A 198 -6.53 -22.61 -17.40
N GLU A 199 -7.47 -23.55 -17.40
CA GLU A 199 -8.74 -23.38 -18.12
C GLU A 199 -9.77 -22.74 -17.19
N ILE A 200 -10.41 -21.66 -17.64
CA ILE A 200 -11.48 -20.96 -16.94
C ILE A 200 -12.74 -20.91 -17.80
N THR A 201 -13.90 -20.72 -17.16
CA THR A 201 -15.17 -20.54 -17.88
C THR A 201 -15.57 -19.07 -17.87
N TYR A 202 -15.53 -18.45 -19.05
CA TYR A 202 -15.93 -17.08 -19.28
C TYR A 202 -17.42 -16.99 -19.60
N HIS A 203 -18.15 -16.19 -18.82
CA HIS A 203 -19.57 -15.87 -19.05
C HIS A 203 -19.78 -14.36 -19.27
N SER A 204 -18.93 -13.54 -18.66
CA SER A 204 -18.96 -12.09 -18.66
C SER A 204 -17.54 -11.59 -18.42
N PRO A 205 -17.27 -10.28 -18.64
CA PRO A 205 -15.95 -9.72 -18.38
C PRO A 205 -15.44 -10.09 -16.98
N ILE A 206 -14.20 -10.56 -16.88
CA ILE A 206 -13.59 -11.00 -15.62
C ILE A 206 -12.54 -9.98 -15.20
N THR A 207 -12.64 -9.48 -13.96
CA THR A 207 -11.56 -8.70 -13.34
C THR A 207 -10.60 -9.66 -12.65
N ILE A 208 -9.35 -9.62 -13.06
CA ILE A 208 -8.25 -10.41 -12.53
C ILE A 208 -7.49 -9.52 -11.55
N GLY A 209 -7.17 -10.07 -10.39
CA GLY A 209 -6.33 -9.39 -9.40
C GLY A 209 -5.32 -10.33 -8.78
N TYR A 210 -4.52 -9.78 -7.87
CA TYR A 210 -3.56 -10.54 -7.10
C TYR A 210 -3.53 -10.14 -5.63
N ARG A 211 -3.03 -11.04 -4.78
CA ARG A 211 -2.72 -10.77 -3.37
C ARG A 211 -1.40 -11.41 -2.94
N GLN A 212 -0.81 -10.83 -1.89
CA GLN A 212 0.45 -11.30 -1.29
C GLN A 212 0.24 -12.52 -0.38
N LEU A 213 -0.91 -12.58 0.30
CA LEU A 213 -1.17 -13.55 1.36
C LEU A 213 -2.27 -14.53 1.01
N ALA A 214 -2.16 -15.75 1.53
CA ALA A 214 -3.12 -16.84 1.35
C ALA A 214 -4.36 -16.73 2.26
N VAL A 215 -4.81 -15.51 2.61
CA VAL A 215 -6.04 -15.25 3.36
C VAL A 215 -7.07 -14.44 2.55
N ASP A 216 -8.33 -14.91 2.51
CA ASP A 216 -9.37 -14.34 1.63
C ASP A 216 -9.77 -12.90 1.96
N ARG A 217 -9.70 -12.52 3.24
CA ARG A 217 -9.95 -11.13 3.67
C ARG A 217 -8.81 -10.17 3.29
N TRP A 218 -7.66 -10.68 2.88
CA TRP A 218 -6.52 -9.84 2.51
C TRP A 218 -6.88 -9.02 1.26
N PRO A 219 -6.64 -7.70 1.27
CA PRO A 219 -6.96 -6.86 0.13
C PRO A 219 -6.23 -7.35 -1.12
N ALA A 220 -6.98 -7.51 -2.21
CA ALA A 220 -6.42 -7.82 -3.51
C ALA A 220 -6.25 -6.54 -4.32
N SER A 221 -5.20 -6.49 -5.13
CA SER A 221 -4.97 -5.42 -6.11
C SER A 221 -5.51 -5.84 -7.47
N ARG A 222 -6.18 -4.92 -8.16
CA ARG A 222 -6.61 -5.15 -9.55
C ARG A 222 -5.40 -5.20 -10.48
N TYR A 223 -5.50 -6.04 -11.50
CA TYR A 223 -4.36 -6.36 -12.34
C TYR A 223 -4.72 -6.35 -13.82
N TYR A 224 -5.55 -7.31 -14.26
CA TYR A 224 -5.98 -7.43 -15.65
C TYR A 224 -7.50 -7.47 -15.75
N LYS A 225 -8.01 -7.13 -16.92
CA LYS A 225 -9.40 -7.37 -17.34
C LYS A 225 -9.37 -8.32 -18.52
N LEU A 226 -10.08 -9.43 -18.40
CA LEU A 226 -10.31 -10.35 -19.50
C LEU A 226 -11.69 -10.07 -20.10
N ASP A 227 -11.72 -9.73 -21.39
CA ASP A 227 -12.96 -9.43 -22.13
C ASP A 227 -12.78 -9.75 -23.63
N PHE A 228 -13.89 -9.82 -24.37
CA PHE A 228 -13.83 -9.89 -25.83
C PHE A 228 -13.46 -8.53 -26.44
N VAL A 229 -12.65 -8.57 -27.49
CA VAL A 229 -12.30 -7.38 -28.28
C VAL A 229 -13.54 -6.83 -28.97
N ASP A 230 -14.32 -7.71 -29.62
CA ASP A 230 -15.64 -7.38 -30.16
C ASP A 230 -16.75 -7.97 -29.28
N LYS A 231 -17.35 -7.09 -28.48
CA LYS A 231 -18.42 -7.43 -27.54
C LYS A 231 -19.73 -7.81 -28.22
N LYS A 232 -20.01 -7.30 -29.41
CA LYS A 232 -21.29 -7.53 -30.10
C LYS A 232 -21.27 -8.87 -30.85
N ALA A 233 -20.15 -9.24 -31.44
CA ALA A 233 -20.01 -10.48 -32.21
C ALA A 233 -20.01 -11.75 -31.34
N ASN A 234 -19.53 -11.65 -30.10
CA ASN A 234 -19.29 -12.81 -29.22
C ASN A 234 -20.23 -12.89 -28.01
N ALA A 235 -21.35 -12.18 -28.06
CA ALA A 235 -22.24 -11.93 -26.91
C ALA A 235 -23.03 -13.13 -26.36
N SER A 236 -22.85 -14.36 -26.86
CA SER A 236 -23.74 -15.47 -26.49
C SER A 236 -23.01 -16.79 -26.27
N GLY A 237 -23.12 -17.27 -25.03
CA GLY A 237 -22.70 -18.59 -24.57
C GLY A 237 -21.52 -18.58 -23.59
N PRO A 238 -21.33 -19.65 -22.81
CA PRO A 238 -20.13 -19.83 -22.02
C PRO A 238 -18.94 -20.19 -22.92
N PHE A 239 -17.76 -19.69 -22.57
CA PHE A 239 -16.52 -19.98 -23.28
C PHE A 239 -15.51 -20.64 -22.33
N ALA A 240 -14.85 -21.70 -22.78
CA ALA A 240 -13.67 -22.24 -22.12
C ALA A 240 -12.44 -21.49 -22.64
N VAL A 241 -11.72 -20.82 -21.74
CA VAL A 241 -10.55 -20.01 -22.07
C VAL A 241 -9.35 -20.62 -21.36
N ARG A 242 -8.31 -21.00 -22.10
CA ARG A 242 -7.04 -21.45 -21.53
C ARG A 242 -6.08 -20.28 -21.46
N ILE A 243 -5.60 -19.99 -20.26
CA ILE A 243 -4.73 -18.85 -19.96
C ILE A 243 -3.43 -19.32 -19.29
N LYS A 244 -2.39 -18.52 -19.44
CA LYS A 244 -1.08 -18.69 -18.79
C LYS A 244 -0.62 -17.36 -18.22
N LEU A 245 -0.10 -17.38 -17.00
CA LEU A 245 0.61 -16.24 -16.41
C LEU A 245 2.08 -16.36 -16.73
N ASN A 246 2.58 -15.53 -17.65
CA ASN A 246 4.00 -15.46 -17.96
C ASN A 246 4.66 -14.46 -17.02
N LYS A 247 5.47 -14.95 -16.09
CA LYS A 247 6.46 -14.12 -15.41
C LYS A 247 7.64 -13.96 -16.35
N ASP A 248 8.06 -12.72 -16.60
CA ASP A 248 9.39 -12.52 -17.16
C ASP A 248 10.37 -13.14 -16.17
N SER A 249 11.05 -14.21 -16.59
CA SER A 249 12.24 -14.64 -15.89
C SER A 249 13.14 -13.42 -15.89
N GLY A 250 13.44 -12.82 -14.73
CA GLY A 250 14.23 -11.58 -14.55
C GLY A 250 15.67 -11.63 -15.09
N ARG A 251 15.95 -12.53 -16.04
CA ARG A 251 17.20 -12.77 -16.76
C ARG A 251 17.38 -11.89 -17.99
N MET A 252 16.60 -10.83 -18.18
CA MET A 252 17.06 -9.75 -19.05
C MET A 252 18.05 -8.91 -18.27
N ALA A 253 19.31 -9.34 -18.30
CA ALA A 253 20.43 -8.54 -17.82
C ALA A 253 20.37 -7.17 -18.52
N LEU A 254 20.23 -6.11 -17.74
CA LEU A 254 20.46 -4.77 -18.26
C LEU A 254 21.92 -4.70 -18.72
N ALA A 255 22.18 -3.94 -19.79
CA ALA A 255 23.52 -3.77 -20.35
C ALA A 255 24.57 -3.20 -19.36
N GLU A 256 24.14 -2.81 -18.15
CA GLU A 256 24.96 -2.31 -17.05
C GLU A 256 24.95 -3.23 -15.81
N GLY A 257 24.79 -4.54 -15.98
CA GLY A 257 25.08 -5.52 -14.92
C GLY A 257 24.06 -5.58 -13.77
N GLY A 258 22.90 -4.95 -13.93
CA GLY A 258 21.74 -5.10 -13.03
C GLY A 258 20.75 -6.14 -13.56
N GLU A 259 20.22 -6.99 -12.68
CA GLU A 259 19.03 -7.79 -12.97
C GLU A 259 17.81 -6.86 -13.08
N ALA A 260 17.01 -7.02 -14.14
CA ALA A 260 15.78 -6.25 -14.29
C ALA A 260 14.80 -6.64 -13.17
N PRO A 261 14.06 -5.67 -12.57
CA PRO A 261 13.09 -5.97 -11.53
C PRO A 261 12.05 -6.98 -12.06
N GLN A 262 11.72 -7.98 -11.23
CA GLN A 262 10.75 -8.99 -11.61
C GLN A 262 9.36 -8.35 -11.73
N THR A 263 8.75 -8.46 -12.91
CA THR A 263 7.40 -7.93 -13.17
C THR A 263 6.33 -8.80 -12.48
N GLU A 264 5.14 -8.23 -12.32
CA GLU A 264 3.95 -8.95 -11.87
C GLU A 264 3.57 -10.08 -12.85
N GLY A 265 4.05 -10.01 -14.10
CA GLY A 265 3.83 -10.95 -15.18
C GLY A 265 2.87 -10.40 -16.25
N GLU A 266 2.49 -11.25 -17.20
CA GLU A 266 1.47 -10.97 -18.21
C GLU A 266 0.51 -12.15 -18.36
N ILE A 267 -0.78 -11.86 -18.51
CA ILE A 267 -1.80 -12.88 -18.77
C ILE A 267 -1.89 -13.12 -20.28
N ASN A 268 -1.48 -14.32 -20.70
CA ASN A 268 -1.58 -14.77 -22.08
C ASN A 268 -2.78 -15.69 -22.28
N ILE A 269 -3.51 -15.44 -23.37
CA ILE A 269 -4.66 -16.24 -23.79
C ILE A 269 -4.17 -17.23 -24.85
N LEU A 270 -4.20 -18.51 -24.52
CA LEU A 270 -3.69 -19.58 -25.38
C LEU A 270 -4.79 -20.13 -26.28
N GLU A 271 -5.96 -20.40 -25.72
CA GLU A 271 -7.10 -20.99 -26.44
C GLU A 271 -8.42 -20.36 -26.00
N VAL A 272 -9.36 -20.22 -26.93
CA VAL A 272 -10.74 -19.80 -26.67
C VAL A 272 -11.68 -20.77 -27.38
N ASN A 273 -12.57 -21.40 -26.64
CA ASN A 273 -13.55 -22.35 -27.18
C ASN A 273 -14.95 -21.96 -26.72
N ARG A 274 -15.90 -21.76 -27.65
CA ARG A 274 -17.31 -21.63 -27.30
C ARG A 274 -17.87 -23.00 -26.92
N ILE A 275 -18.63 -23.06 -25.82
CA ILE A 275 -19.29 -24.27 -25.37
C ILE A 275 -20.73 -24.25 -25.90
N ALA A 276 -21.06 -25.18 -26.80
CA ALA A 276 -22.41 -25.34 -27.34
C ALA A 276 -23.36 -26.01 -26.33
N GLN A 277 -24.67 -25.93 -26.56
CA GLN A 277 -25.69 -26.54 -25.66
C GLN A 277 -25.55 -28.07 -25.50
N GLY A 278 -24.81 -28.75 -26.39
CA GLY A 278 -24.48 -30.17 -26.29
C GLY A 278 -23.10 -30.49 -25.69
N GLY A 279 -22.37 -29.49 -25.17
CA GLY A 279 -21.02 -29.66 -24.62
C GLY A 279 -19.89 -29.70 -25.67
N GLU A 280 -20.24 -29.64 -26.96
CA GLU A 280 -19.26 -29.53 -28.05
C GLU A 280 -18.49 -28.21 -27.96
N ARG A 281 -17.18 -28.27 -28.16
CA ARG A 281 -16.26 -27.13 -28.09
C ARG A 281 -15.96 -26.62 -29.50
N MET A 282 -16.39 -25.40 -29.81
CA MET A 282 -16.11 -24.74 -31.08
C MET A 282 -14.93 -23.77 -30.90
N PRO A 283 -13.77 -23.99 -31.55
CA PRO A 283 -12.61 -23.14 -31.38
C PRO A 283 -12.81 -21.76 -32.00
N LEU A 284 -12.41 -20.73 -31.28
CA LEU A 284 -12.29 -19.34 -31.74
C LEU A 284 -10.81 -18.96 -31.85
N ARG A 285 -10.54 -17.87 -32.57
CA ARG A 285 -9.19 -17.28 -32.58
C ARG A 285 -8.89 -16.74 -31.17
N PRO A 286 -7.72 -17.02 -30.56
CA PRO A 286 -7.34 -16.47 -29.27
C PRO A 286 -7.42 -14.94 -29.21
N THR A 287 -7.09 -14.27 -30.33
CA THR A 287 -7.18 -12.82 -30.50
C THR A 287 -8.60 -12.24 -30.47
N ALA A 288 -9.64 -13.08 -30.41
CA ALA A 288 -11.00 -12.63 -30.16
C ALA A 288 -11.16 -12.06 -28.74
N MET A 289 -10.33 -12.51 -27.80
CA MET A 289 -10.28 -12.04 -26.42
C MET A 289 -8.97 -11.31 -26.15
N THR A 290 -8.99 -10.42 -25.16
CA THR A 290 -7.82 -9.68 -24.73
C THR A 290 -7.77 -9.60 -23.21
N ALA A 291 -6.55 -9.63 -22.67
CA ALA A 291 -6.28 -9.30 -21.28
C ALA A 291 -5.62 -7.92 -21.24
N THR A 292 -6.34 -6.90 -20.78
CA THR A 292 -5.84 -5.52 -20.68
C THR A 292 -5.57 -5.14 -19.24
N LEU A 293 -4.46 -4.44 -18.96
CA LEU A 293 -4.19 -3.94 -17.61
C LEU A 293 -5.36 -3.06 -17.12
N GLN A 294 -5.85 -3.35 -15.92
CA GLN A 294 -6.90 -2.58 -15.27
C GLN A 294 -6.56 -2.43 -13.80
N THR A 295 -5.76 -1.43 -13.46
CA THR A 295 -5.37 -1.15 -12.08
C THR A 295 -6.36 -0.22 -11.36
N LEU A 296 -7.29 0.41 -12.09
CA LEU A 296 -8.31 1.29 -11.51
C LEU A 296 -9.66 0.59 -11.28
N PRO A 297 -10.47 1.08 -10.30
CA PRO A 297 -11.84 0.64 -10.09
C PRO A 297 -12.76 0.90 -11.29
N SER A 298 -12.56 2.03 -11.97
CA SER A 298 -13.40 2.49 -13.08
C SER A 298 -13.20 1.68 -14.36
N LEU A 299 -14.17 1.77 -15.26
CA LEU A 299 -14.14 1.16 -16.60
C LEU A 299 -13.07 1.77 -17.54
N GLU A 300 -12.44 2.87 -17.13
CA GLU A 300 -11.49 3.65 -17.93
C GLU A 300 -10.06 3.06 -17.95
N GLY A 301 -9.86 1.90 -17.32
CA GLY A 301 -8.68 1.06 -17.57
C GLY A 301 -7.45 1.42 -16.74
N TYR A 302 -6.28 1.44 -17.39
CA TYR A 302 -4.99 1.71 -16.77
C TYR A 302 -4.81 3.22 -16.54
N TRP A 303 -4.26 3.61 -15.38
CA TRP A 303 -4.11 5.02 -15.02
C TRP A 303 -3.20 5.80 -15.98
N LEU A 304 -2.22 5.12 -16.60
CA LEU A 304 -1.33 5.75 -17.58
C LEU A 304 -2.06 6.08 -18.89
N ASP A 305 -3.09 5.30 -19.22
CA ASP A 305 -3.89 5.47 -20.45
C ASP A 305 -5.04 6.46 -20.24
N SER A 306 -5.61 6.50 -19.04
CA SER A 306 -6.74 7.38 -18.70
C SER A 306 -6.30 8.75 -18.17
N GLY A 307 -5.12 8.86 -17.56
CA GLY A 307 -4.65 10.08 -16.89
C GLY A 307 -5.47 10.47 -15.65
N ILE A 308 -6.37 9.60 -15.19
CA ILE A 308 -7.30 9.88 -14.09
C ILE A 308 -6.87 9.06 -12.86
N ILE A 309 -6.55 9.76 -11.77
CA ILE A 309 -6.35 9.16 -10.45
C ILE A 309 -7.64 9.41 -9.66
N VAL A 310 -8.52 8.42 -9.58
CA VAL A 310 -9.66 8.49 -8.65
C VAL A 310 -9.19 7.88 -7.33
N SER A 311 -8.95 8.70 -6.30
CA SER A 311 -8.84 8.19 -4.94
C SER A 311 -10.26 8.01 -4.40
N GLU A 312 -10.72 6.77 -4.24
CA GLU A 312 -11.82 6.54 -3.31
C GLU A 312 -11.27 6.72 -1.89
N GLY A 313 -11.93 7.58 -1.13
CA GLY A 313 -11.62 7.88 0.27
C GLY A 313 -12.23 6.89 1.23
#